data_AF-A0A961FB15-F1
#
_entry.id   AF-A0A961FB15-F1
#
_cell.length_a   1.000
_cell.length_b   1.000
_cell.length_c   1.000
_cell.angle_alpha   90.00
_cell.angle_beta   90.00
_cell.angle_gamma   90.00
#
_symmetry.space_group_name_H-M   'P 1'
#
loop_
_entity.id
_entity.type
_entity.pdbx_description
1 polymer ?
#
loop_
_entity_poly.entity_id
_entity_poly.type
_entity_poly.pdbx_seq_one_letter_code
_entity_poly.pdbx_strand_id
1 'polypeptide(L)'
;MYSLAIFFAIRSPSRTLDILGYLLTPALLVSLGVLFGLAFWDAAPPSLSSTSANHLQSVFLGVSEGYNTMDFIAAIFFSISVIGLLKNVGEGPKNPVKTTLFASLIAMALLVIVYSGLILVSAQHSELLQGLPREELLSVVSQHLMGGHIAGLAGVIVGLACVSTSMALMVVYIEFLTKRCGFSQPLSAGLTFGVSWLMSITGVGGVTALTGPLLGICYPLLLGYAAVQMVRVGLNTCRMKKCQLKDKTAPLQSVD
;
A
#
# COMPACT_ATOMS: atom_id res chain seq x y z
N MET A 1 7.61 -19.98 6.04
CA MET A 1 6.70 -19.35 5.04
C MET A 1 7.46 -18.73 3.87
N TYR A 2 8.48 -17.90 4.11
CA TYR A 2 9.23 -17.21 3.07
C TYR A 2 9.91 -18.10 2.01
N SER A 3 10.49 -19.26 2.39
CA SER A 3 11.11 -20.17 1.41
C SER A 3 10.14 -20.79 0.40
N LEU A 4 8.89 -21.06 0.82
CA LEU A 4 7.83 -21.52 -0.09
C LEU A 4 7.38 -20.40 -1.04
N ALA A 5 7.33 -19.17 -0.54
CA ALA A 5 7.03 -17.98 -1.32
C ALA A 5 8.07 -17.75 -2.43
N ILE A 6 9.35 -17.87 -2.08
CA ILE A 6 10.49 -17.78 -3.00
C ILE A 6 10.38 -18.87 -4.07
N PHE A 7 10.12 -20.11 -3.66
CA PHE A 7 9.98 -21.23 -4.58
C PHE A 7 8.88 -21.01 -5.62
N PHE A 8 7.73 -20.46 -5.19
CA PHE A 8 6.61 -20.16 -6.09
C PHE A 8 6.88 -18.94 -6.98
N ALA A 9 7.50 -17.88 -6.42
CA ALA A 9 7.89 -16.68 -7.15
C ALA A 9 8.89 -16.97 -8.28
N ILE A 10 9.82 -17.91 -8.07
CA ILE A 10 10.78 -18.34 -9.10
C ILE A 10 10.08 -19.10 -10.23
N ARG A 11 9.02 -19.87 -9.93
CA ARG A 11 8.33 -20.70 -10.93
C ARG A 11 7.46 -19.87 -11.88
N SER A 12 6.80 -18.83 -11.36
CA SER A 12 5.96 -17.93 -12.17
C SER A 12 5.64 -16.64 -11.40
N PRO A 13 6.36 -15.52 -11.65
CA PRO A 13 6.17 -14.28 -10.91
C PRO A 13 4.79 -13.66 -11.11
N SER A 14 4.25 -13.72 -12.33
CA SER A 14 2.93 -13.17 -12.68
C SER A 14 1.78 -13.92 -12.00
N ARG A 15 1.75 -15.25 -12.11
CA ARG A 15 0.73 -16.08 -11.45
C ARG A 15 0.75 -15.98 -9.93
N THR A 16 1.93 -15.79 -9.34
CA THR A 16 2.06 -15.67 -7.88
C THR A 16 1.31 -14.45 -7.37
N LEU A 17 1.44 -13.31 -8.04
CA LEU A 17 0.74 -12.07 -7.69
C LEU A 17 -0.78 -12.17 -7.90
N ASP A 18 -1.23 -12.79 -9.00
CA ASP A 18 -2.66 -12.94 -9.28
C ASP A 18 -3.35 -13.88 -8.28
N ILE A 19 -2.70 -15.01 -7.93
CA ILE A 19 -3.22 -15.96 -6.94
C ILE A 19 -3.23 -15.36 -5.54
N LEU A 20 -2.18 -14.61 -5.18
CA LEU A 20 -2.11 -13.90 -3.90
C LEU A 20 -3.21 -12.84 -3.80
N GLY A 21 -3.40 -12.01 -4.82
CA GLY A 21 -4.44 -10.97 -4.81
C GLY A 21 -5.85 -11.56 -4.73
N TYR A 22 -6.12 -12.65 -5.46
CA TYR A 22 -7.43 -13.29 -5.47
C TYR A 22 -7.80 -13.93 -4.12
N LEU A 23 -6.82 -14.46 -3.38
CA LEU A 23 -7.07 -15.15 -2.11
C LEU A 23 -6.88 -14.25 -0.88
N LEU A 24 -5.86 -13.37 -0.88
CA LEU A 24 -5.49 -12.60 0.30
C LEU A 24 -6.31 -11.33 0.47
N THR A 25 -6.67 -10.63 -0.61
CA THR A 25 -7.52 -9.43 -0.52
C THR A 25 -8.89 -9.75 0.12
N PRO A 26 -9.65 -10.79 -0.31
CA PRO A 26 -10.91 -11.11 0.36
C PRO A 26 -10.70 -11.65 1.78
N ALA A 27 -9.66 -12.44 2.03
CA ALA A 27 -9.36 -12.93 3.38
C ALA A 27 -9.06 -11.79 4.37
N LEU A 28 -8.27 -10.80 3.95
CA LEU A 28 -7.97 -9.61 4.74
C LEU A 28 -9.23 -8.78 4.99
N LEU A 29 -10.06 -8.57 3.95
CA LEU A 29 -11.27 -7.77 4.04
C LEU A 29 -12.33 -8.40 4.97
N VAL A 30 -12.53 -9.72 4.87
CA VAL A 30 -13.44 -10.46 5.76
C VAL A 30 -12.95 -10.36 7.20
N SER A 31 -11.65 -10.55 7.42
CA SER A 31 -11.09 -10.52 8.77
C SER A 31 -11.18 -9.13 9.41
N LEU A 32 -10.98 -8.07 8.62
CA LEU A 32 -11.20 -6.70 9.07
C LEU A 32 -12.69 -6.41 9.34
N GLY A 33 -13.59 -6.92 8.50
CA GLY A 33 -15.03 -6.80 8.72
C GLY A 33 -15.48 -7.43 10.04
N VAL A 34 -14.93 -8.61 10.37
CA VAL A 34 -15.15 -9.26 11.68
C VAL A 34 -14.59 -8.40 12.81
N LEU A 35 -13.37 -7.87 12.68
CA LEU A 35 -12.76 -6.98 13.68
C LEU A 35 -13.60 -5.73 13.94
N PHE A 36 -14.09 -5.07 12.89
CA PHE A 36 -14.98 -3.92 13.05
C PHE A 36 -16.31 -4.32 13.69
N GLY A 37 -16.93 -5.42 13.25
CA GLY A 37 -18.19 -5.91 13.83
C GLY A 37 -18.10 -6.15 15.34
N LEU A 38 -16.97 -6.71 15.79
CA LEU A 38 -16.71 -6.94 17.21
C LEU A 38 -16.40 -5.66 17.97
N ALA A 39 -15.59 -4.77 17.40
CA ALA A 39 -15.28 -3.48 18.03
C ALA A 39 -16.53 -2.62 18.21
N PHE A 40 -17.49 -2.67 17.29
CA PHE A 40 -18.79 -2.02 17.45
C PHE A 40 -19.68 -2.70 18.50
N TRP A 41 -19.57 -4.01 18.69
CA TRP A 41 -20.36 -4.75 19.66
C TRP A 41 -19.85 -4.59 21.09
N ASP A 42 -18.53 -4.47 21.28
CA ASP A 42 -17.88 -4.33 22.59
C ASP A 42 -17.78 -2.86 23.07
N ALA A 43 -18.18 -1.89 22.23
CA ALA A 43 -18.06 -0.48 22.55
C ALA A 43 -19.02 -0.06 23.69
N ALA A 44 -18.48 -0.04 24.91
CA ALA A 44 -18.84 0.92 25.94
C ALA A 44 -18.80 2.36 25.37
N PRO A 45 -19.66 3.28 25.85
CA PRO A 45 -19.83 4.60 25.25
C PRO A 45 -18.48 5.32 25.13
N PRO A 46 -18.20 5.98 23.99
CA PRO A 46 -16.91 6.62 23.77
C PRO A 46 -16.74 7.73 24.81
N SER A 47 -15.87 7.50 25.80
CA SER A 47 -15.25 8.57 26.56
C SER A 47 -14.27 9.26 25.61
N LEU A 48 -14.82 10.07 24.69
CA LEU A 48 -14.08 11.14 24.03
C LEU A 48 -13.72 12.13 25.14
N SER A 49 -12.73 11.77 25.97
CA SER A 49 -12.07 12.69 26.85
C SER A 49 -11.52 13.76 25.93
N SER A 50 -12.15 14.94 26.01
CA SER A 50 -11.88 16.08 25.14
C SER A 50 -10.47 16.57 25.42
N THR A 51 -9.48 15.88 24.87
CA THR A 51 -8.09 16.28 24.94
C THR A 51 -8.00 17.57 24.15
N SER A 52 -7.73 18.64 24.87
CA SER A 52 -7.42 19.98 24.42
C SER A 52 -6.09 20.04 23.64
N ALA A 53 -5.87 19.09 22.74
CA ALA A 53 -4.78 19.13 21.79
C ALA A 53 -5.22 20.03 20.64
N ASN A 54 -4.40 21.03 20.32
CA ASN A 54 -4.60 21.88 19.14
C ASN A 54 -4.91 20.99 17.93
N HIS A 55 -6.12 21.09 17.37
CA HIS A 55 -6.56 20.26 16.24
C HIS A 55 -5.58 20.29 15.06
N LEU A 56 -4.87 21.41 14.89
CA LEU A 56 -3.82 21.51 13.89
C LEU A 56 -2.62 20.61 14.21
N GLN A 57 -2.18 20.55 15.46
CA GLN A 57 -1.05 19.73 15.87
C GLN A 57 -1.35 18.24 15.73
N SER A 58 -2.56 17.80 16.04
CA SER A 58 -2.96 16.39 15.84
C SER A 58 -3.06 16.03 14.35
N VAL A 59 -3.53 16.94 13.50
CA VAL A 59 -3.51 16.75 12.05
C VAL A 59 -2.08 16.67 11.51
N PHE A 60 -1.18 17.57 11.91
CA PHE A 60 0.22 17.51 11.49
C PHE A 60 0.92 16.25 11.99
N LEU A 61 0.63 15.82 13.21
CA LEU A 61 1.17 14.59 13.77
C LEU A 61 0.66 13.36 13.00
N GLY A 62 -0.64 13.28 12.71
CA GLY A 62 -1.23 12.20 11.93
C GLY A 62 -0.69 12.14 10.49
N VAL A 63 -0.48 13.31 9.86
CA VAL A 63 0.15 13.40 8.53
C VAL A 63 1.60 12.92 8.58
N SER A 64 2.36 13.33 9.59
CA SER A 64 3.75 12.88 9.80
C SER A 64 3.85 11.38 10.06
N GLU A 65 2.88 10.82 10.79
CA GLU A 65 2.78 9.39 11.07
C GLU A 65 2.44 8.59 9.81
N GLY A 66 1.52 9.11 8.99
CA GLY A 66 1.19 8.56 7.69
C GLY A 66 2.40 8.49 6.74
N TYR A 67 3.30 9.49 6.78
CA TYR A 67 4.54 9.44 5.99
C TYR A 67 5.46 8.27 6.37
N ASN A 68 5.46 7.87 7.64
CA ASN A 68 6.26 6.73 8.10
C ASN A 68 5.67 5.37 7.70
N THR A 69 4.42 5.33 7.22
CA THR A 69 3.69 4.07 6.91
C THR A 69 4.19 3.37 5.63
N MET A 70 5.21 3.90 4.93
CA MET A 70 5.85 3.31 3.73
C MET A 70 4.92 3.00 2.52
N ASP A 71 3.60 3.13 2.65
CA ASP A 71 2.60 2.69 1.67
C ASP A 71 2.77 3.39 0.31
N PHE A 72 3.12 4.68 0.31
CA PHE A 72 3.37 5.42 -0.91
C PHE A 72 4.57 4.89 -1.71
N ILE A 73 5.65 4.54 -1.02
CA ILE A 73 6.85 3.97 -1.65
C ILE A 73 6.48 2.62 -2.26
N ALA A 74 5.79 1.77 -1.51
CA ALA A 74 5.31 0.48 -1.99
C ALA A 74 4.42 0.62 -3.25
N ALA A 75 3.47 1.55 -3.24
CA ALA A 75 2.58 1.80 -4.37
C ALA A 75 3.33 2.17 -5.67
N ILE A 76 4.42 2.93 -5.58
CA ILE A 76 5.27 3.27 -6.74
C ILE A 76 5.94 2.03 -7.33
N PHE A 77 6.53 1.18 -6.48
CA PHE A 77 7.15 -0.07 -6.92
C PHE A 77 6.14 -1.04 -7.53
N PHE A 78 4.98 -1.19 -6.90
CA PHE A 78 3.88 -2.00 -7.42
C PHE A 78 3.38 -1.48 -8.77
N SER A 79 3.19 -0.17 -8.93
CA SER A 79 2.74 0.45 -10.18
C SER A 79 3.65 0.08 -11.35
N ILE A 80 4.97 0.13 -11.16
CA ILE A 80 5.96 -0.22 -12.21
C ILE A 80 5.81 -1.68 -12.65
N SER A 81 5.68 -2.62 -11.70
CA SER A 81 5.56 -4.05 -12.03
C SER A 81 4.20 -4.37 -12.65
N VAL A 82 3.09 -3.81 -12.14
CA VAL A 82 1.75 -3.98 -12.74
C VAL A 82 1.73 -3.50 -14.19
N ILE A 83 2.34 -2.34 -14.50
CA ILE A 83 2.47 -1.85 -15.88
C ILE A 83 3.28 -2.83 -16.74
N GLY A 84 4.35 -3.40 -16.18
CA GLY A 84 5.18 -4.42 -16.83
C GLY A 84 4.38 -5.68 -17.17
N LEU A 85 3.53 -6.15 -16.26
CA LEU A 85 2.64 -7.29 -16.46
C LEU A 85 1.57 -6.99 -17.50
N LEU A 86 0.93 -5.81 -17.42
CA LEU A 86 -0.13 -5.40 -18.33
C LEU A 86 0.35 -5.30 -19.79
N LYS A 87 1.61 -4.89 -20.01
CA LYS A 87 2.21 -4.81 -21.36
C LYS A 87 2.44 -6.20 -21.99
N ASN A 88 2.58 -7.24 -21.18
CA ASN A 88 2.78 -8.62 -21.67
C ASN A 88 1.45 -9.35 -21.95
N VAL A 89 0.33 -8.85 -21.42
CA VAL A 89 -1.01 -9.38 -21.70
C VAL A 89 -1.51 -8.74 -22.99
N GLY A 90 -1.18 -9.36 -24.13
CA GLY A 90 -1.29 -8.80 -25.48
C GLY A 90 -2.69 -8.44 -25.99
N GLU A 91 -3.76 -8.66 -25.23
CA GLU A 91 -5.13 -8.32 -25.63
C GLU A 91 -5.91 -7.75 -24.43
N GLY A 92 -5.70 -6.45 -24.17
CA GLY A 92 -6.45 -5.70 -23.16
C GLY A 92 -7.77 -5.11 -23.70
N PRO A 93 -8.71 -4.70 -22.82
CA PRO A 93 -9.99 -4.11 -23.21
C PRO A 93 -9.80 -2.85 -24.08
N LYS A 94 -10.78 -2.54 -24.94
CA LYS A 94 -10.77 -1.42 -25.93
C LYS A 94 -10.36 -0.04 -25.37
N ASN A 95 -10.38 0.16 -24.05
CA ASN A 95 -9.90 1.35 -23.35
C ASN A 95 -9.22 0.97 -22.00
N PRO A 96 -7.95 0.53 -21.99
CA PRO A 96 -7.29 0.04 -20.78
C PRO A 96 -7.22 1.12 -19.69
N VAL A 97 -7.06 2.39 -20.09
CA VAL A 97 -6.97 3.54 -19.17
C VAL A 97 -8.24 3.74 -18.34
N LYS A 98 -9.43 3.59 -18.94
CA LYS A 98 -10.71 3.82 -18.22
C LYS A 98 -10.97 2.72 -17.20
N THR A 99 -10.69 1.47 -17.57
CA THR A 99 -10.85 0.32 -16.68
C THR A 99 -9.89 0.40 -15.49
N THR A 100 -8.62 0.74 -15.72
CA THR A 100 -7.63 0.92 -14.65
C THR A 100 -8.00 2.08 -13.72
N LEU A 101 -8.50 3.20 -14.25
CA LEU A 101 -8.96 4.33 -13.44
C LEU A 101 -10.15 3.94 -12.55
N PHE A 102 -11.15 3.27 -13.11
CA PHE A 102 -12.31 2.83 -12.33
C PHE A 102 -11.92 1.83 -11.24
N ALA A 103 -11.01 0.88 -11.55
CA ALA A 103 -10.46 -0.05 -10.58
C ALA A 103 -9.70 0.68 -9.45
N SER A 104 -8.88 1.68 -9.78
CA SER A 104 -8.14 2.47 -8.77
C SER A 104 -9.06 3.29 -7.86
N LEU A 105 -10.19 3.79 -8.39
CA LEU A 105 -11.17 4.55 -7.60
C LEU A 105 -11.87 3.65 -6.58
N ILE A 106 -12.26 2.44 -6.99
CA ILE A 106 -12.84 1.44 -6.09
C ILE A 106 -11.84 1.05 -5.00
N ALA A 107 -10.58 0.79 -5.37
CA ALA A 107 -9.52 0.44 -4.41
C ALA A 107 -9.29 1.56 -3.37
N MET A 108 -9.25 2.82 -3.82
CA MET A 108 -9.10 3.98 -2.94
C MET A 108 -10.29 4.13 -1.97
N ALA A 109 -11.52 3.98 -2.45
CA ALA A 109 -12.71 4.02 -1.60
C ALA A 109 -12.68 2.91 -0.53
N LEU A 110 -12.32 1.69 -0.92
CA LEU A 110 -12.22 0.55 0.00
C LEU A 110 -11.15 0.78 1.08
N LEU A 111 -9.99 1.33 0.70
CA LEU A 111 -8.90 1.64 1.62
C LEU A 111 -9.31 2.72 2.63
N VAL A 112 -10.00 3.77 2.17
CA VAL A 112 -10.52 4.83 3.06
C VAL A 112 -11.49 4.28 4.10
N ILE A 113 -12.40 3.39 3.70
CA ILE A 113 -13.36 2.75 4.63
C ILE A 113 -12.61 1.95 5.70
N VAL A 114 -11.66 1.12 5.28
CA VAL A 114 -10.82 0.32 6.18
C VAL A 114 -10.03 1.19 7.14
N TYR A 115 -9.33 2.21 6.63
CA TYR A 115 -8.49 3.08 7.45
C TYR A 115 -9.32 3.88 8.47
N SER A 116 -10.50 4.35 8.04
CA SER A 116 -11.45 5.04 8.93
C SER A 116 -11.93 4.13 10.06
N GLY A 117 -12.24 2.86 9.76
CA GLY A 117 -12.60 1.87 10.76
C GLY A 117 -11.49 1.65 11.79
N LEU A 118 -10.23 1.49 11.33
CA LEU A 118 -9.08 1.33 12.22
C LEU A 118 -8.85 2.54 13.11
N ILE A 119 -9.04 3.76 12.58
CA ILE A 119 -8.93 5.00 13.35
C ILE A 119 -9.99 5.04 14.46
N LEU A 120 -11.23 4.66 14.17
CA LEU A 120 -12.32 4.64 15.17
C LEU A 120 -12.02 3.65 16.31
N VAL A 121 -11.58 2.44 15.97
CA VAL A 121 -11.20 1.41 16.95
C VAL A 121 -10.02 1.89 17.82
N SER A 122 -9.02 2.51 17.21
CA SER A 122 -7.84 3.02 17.92
C SER A 122 -8.20 4.22 18.81
N ALA A 123 -9.10 5.10 18.37
CA ALA A 123 -9.55 6.25 19.15
C ALA A 123 -10.30 5.84 20.42
N GLN A 124 -11.13 4.79 20.33
CA GLN A 124 -11.85 4.23 21.49
C GLN A 124 -10.92 3.67 22.57
N HIS A 125 -9.72 3.20 22.20
CA HIS A 125 -8.77 2.58 23.12
C HIS A 125 -7.59 3.51 23.46
N SER A 126 -7.67 4.78 23.11
CA SER A 126 -6.55 5.73 23.17
C SER A 126 -5.95 5.95 24.57
N GLU A 127 -6.71 5.76 25.66
CA GLU A 127 -6.19 5.88 27.04
C GLU A 127 -5.13 4.82 27.38
N LEU A 128 -5.21 3.65 26.76
CA LEU A 128 -4.30 2.52 27.00
C LEU A 128 -3.04 2.58 26.12
N LEU A 129 -3.02 3.50 25.15
CA LEU A 129 -1.99 3.60 24.12
C LEU A 129 -0.95 4.68 24.44
N GLN A 130 -1.10 5.41 25.55
CA GLN A 130 -0.20 6.50 25.89
C GLN A 130 1.17 5.97 26.31
N GLY A 131 2.21 6.33 25.55
CA GLY A 131 3.62 6.04 25.88
C GLY A 131 4.20 4.74 25.32
N LEU A 132 3.41 3.96 24.55
CA LEU A 132 3.88 2.72 23.93
C LEU A 132 4.59 2.97 22.58
N PRO A 133 5.58 2.13 22.23
CA PRO A 133 6.21 2.19 20.92
C PRO A 133 5.21 1.80 19.83
N ARG A 134 5.32 2.45 18.66
CA ARG A 134 4.39 2.36 17.53
C ARG A 134 4.11 0.93 17.08
N GLU A 135 5.14 0.10 17.14
CA GLU A 135 5.15 -1.30 16.77
C GLU A 135 4.39 -2.22 17.73
N GLU A 136 4.18 -1.82 18.99
CA GLU A 136 3.39 -2.58 19.95
C GLU A 136 1.94 -2.09 20.07
N LEU A 137 1.63 -0.87 19.60
CA LEU A 137 0.28 -0.29 19.71
C LEU A 137 -0.80 -1.25 19.20
N LEU A 138 -0.61 -1.82 18.01
CA LEU A 138 -1.61 -2.69 17.41
C LEU A 138 -1.74 -4.04 18.13
N SER A 139 -0.64 -4.53 18.72
CA SER A 139 -0.62 -5.75 19.53
C SER A 139 -1.34 -5.54 20.86
N VAL A 140 -1.08 -4.41 21.53
CA VAL A 140 -1.71 -4.05 22.81
C VAL A 140 -3.19 -3.73 22.63
N VAL A 141 -3.55 -2.96 21.60
CA VAL A 141 -4.95 -2.74 21.17
C VAL A 141 -5.63 -4.09 20.95
N SER A 142 -5.04 -4.97 20.16
CA SER A 142 -5.60 -6.29 19.89
C SER A 142 -5.74 -7.17 21.14
N GLN A 143 -4.81 -7.09 22.09
CA GLN A 143 -4.90 -7.85 23.34
C GLN A 143 -6.00 -7.29 24.25
N HIS A 144 -6.19 -5.97 24.25
CA HIS A 144 -7.09 -5.31 25.19
C HIS A 144 -8.55 -5.30 24.72
N LEU A 145 -8.80 -5.19 23.41
CA LEU A 145 -10.13 -5.32 22.80
C LEU A 145 -10.70 -6.74 22.92
N MET A 146 -9.89 -7.74 23.26
CA MET A 146 -10.21 -9.13 22.91
C MET A 146 -9.84 -10.09 24.04
N GLY A 147 -10.80 -10.37 24.91
CA GLY A 147 -10.75 -11.57 25.74
C GLY A 147 -10.55 -12.82 24.86
N GLY A 148 -9.40 -13.48 25.00
CA GLY A 148 -9.06 -14.87 24.63
C GLY A 148 -9.20 -15.32 23.16
N HIS A 149 -10.35 -15.16 22.53
CA HIS A 149 -10.69 -15.86 21.28
C HIS A 149 -10.21 -15.16 19.98
N ILE A 150 -9.89 -13.86 20.04
CA ILE A 150 -9.75 -13.04 18.81
C ILE A 150 -8.38 -12.33 18.72
N ALA A 151 -7.62 -12.27 19.82
CA ALA A 151 -6.23 -11.80 19.80
C ALA A 151 -5.33 -12.66 18.86
N GLY A 152 -5.58 -13.97 18.81
CA GLY A 152 -4.92 -14.86 17.84
C GLY A 152 -5.29 -14.53 16.39
N LEU A 153 -6.53 -14.12 16.14
CA LEU A 153 -7.01 -13.77 14.80
C LEU A 153 -6.32 -12.50 14.29
N ALA A 154 -6.21 -11.45 15.10
CA ALA A 154 -5.51 -10.23 14.73
C ALA A 154 -4.02 -10.47 14.39
N GLY A 155 -3.32 -11.29 15.20
CA GLY A 155 -1.94 -11.69 14.91
C GLY A 155 -1.82 -12.46 13.59
N VAL A 156 -2.78 -13.35 13.30
CA VAL A 156 -2.84 -14.07 12.02
C VAL A 156 -3.09 -13.12 10.85
N ILE A 157 -3.99 -12.13 11.00
CA ILE A 157 -4.26 -11.12 9.97
C ILE A 157 -3.01 -10.30 9.65
N VAL A 158 -2.35 -9.77 10.69
CA VAL A 158 -1.12 -8.98 10.52
C VAL A 158 -0.03 -9.84 9.89
N GLY A 159 0.14 -11.08 10.34
CA GLY A 159 1.07 -12.03 9.75
C GLY A 159 0.79 -12.28 8.27
N LEU A 160 -0.46 -12.53 7.89
CA LEU A 160 -0.89 -12.71 6.51
C LEU A 160 -0.62 -11.45 5.67
N ALA A 161 -0.97 -10.26 6.19
CA ALA A 161 -0.75 -8.98 5.53
C ALA A 161 0.75 -8.72 5.25
N CYS A 162 1.60 -8.90 6.26
CA CYS A 162 3.04 -8.76 6.12
C CYS A 162 3.61 -9.73 5.07
N VAL A 163 3.13 -10.98 5.04
CA VAL A 163 3.55 -11.97 4.05
C VAL A 163 3.14 -11.54 2.63
N SER A 164 1.91 -11.07 2.38
CA SER A 164 1.52 -10.57 1.05
C SER A 164 2.42 -9.45 0.55
N THR A 165 2.63 -8.43 1.39
CA THR A 165 3.39 -7.24 1.02
C THR A 165 4.82 -7.61 0.70
N SER A 166 5.41 -8.48 1.51
CA SER A 166 6.78 -8.89 1.35
C SER A 166 6.99 -9.80 0.14
N MET A 167 6.04 -10.69 -0.16
CA MET A 167 6.03 -11.50 -1.38
C MET A 167 5.97 -10.64 -2.62
N ALA A 168 5.11 -9.62 -2.63
CA ALA A 168 4.96 -8.79 -3.79
C ALA A 168 6.18 -7.91 -4.05
N LEU A 169 6.77 -7.31 -3.01
CA LEU A 169 8.03 -6.58 -3.12
C LEU A 169 9.16 -7.47 -3.61
N MET A 170 9.23 -8.73 -3.16
CA MET A 170 10.21 -9.70 -3.66
C MET A 170 10.05 -9.94 -5.17
N VAL A 171 8.83 -10.13 -5.68
CA VAL A 171 8.59 -10.31 -7.12
C VAL A 171 9.07 -9.10 -7.92
N VAL A 172 8.75 -7.88 -7.46
CA VAL A 172 9.19 -6.64 -8.11
C VAL A 172 10.73 -6.56 -8.12
N TYR A 173 11.38 -6.89 -7.02
CA TYR A 173 12.83 -6.80 -6.89
C TYR A 173 13.57 -7.84 -7.75
N ILE A 174 13.06 -9.08 -7.80
CA ILE A 174 13.56 -10.13 -8.69
C ILE A 174 13.42 -9.71 -10.15
N GLU A 175 12.27 -9.17 -10.55
CA GLU A 175 12.04 -8.68 -11.91
C GLU A 175 12.98 -7.51 -12.26
N PHE A 176 13.18 -6.58 -11.31
CA PHE A 176 14.10 -5.47 -11.48
C PHE A 176 15.55 -5.94 -11.68
N LEU A 177 16.06 -6.81 -10.80
CA LEU A 177 17.41 -7.36 -10.90
C LEU A 177 17.63 -8.16 -12.19
N THR A 178 16.64 -8.98 -12.57
CA THR A 178 16.73 -9.79 -13.79
C THR A 178 16.74 -8.91 -15.04
N LYS A 179 15.86 -7.89 -15.12
CA LYS A 179 15.73 -7.04 -16.32
C LYS A 179 16.79 -5.95 -16.42
N ARG A 180 17.24 -5.37 -15.30
CA ARG A 180 18.19 -4.24 -15.31
C ARG A 180 19.64 -4.65 -15.12
N CYS A 181 19.91 -5.66 -14.29
CA CYS A 181 21.27 -6.08 -13.96
C CYS A 181 21.70 -7.36 -14.70
N GLY A 182 20.80 -8.03 -15.42
CA GLY A 182 21.10 -9.25 -16.18
C GLY A 182 21.43 -10.46 -15.30
N PHE A 183 21.10 -10.41 -14.01
CA PHE A 183 21.32 -11.53 -13.09
C PHE A 183 20.35 -12.69 -13.36
N SER A 184 20.78 -13.91 -13.05
CA SER A 184 19.91 -15.08 -13.10
C SER A 184 18.85 -15.00 -12.00
N GLN A 185 17.62 -15.42 -12.31
CA GLN A 185 16.51 -15.46 -11.35
C GLN A 185 16.86 -16.10 -9.99
N PRO A 186 17.53 -17.28 -9.92
CA PRO A 186 17.83 -17.89 -8.62
C PRO A 186 18.82 -17.08 -7.77
N LEU A 187 19.77 -16.38 -8.39
CA LEU A 187 20.73 -15.53 -7.67
C LEU A 187 20.03 -14.30 -7.08
N SER A 188 19.14 -13.67 -7.85
CA SER A 188 18.36 -12.51 -7.37
C SER A 188 17.45 -12.88 -6.20
N ALA A 189 16.78 -14.04 -6.25
CA ALA A 189 15.95 -14.53 -5.17
C ALA A 189 16.76 -14.83 -3.90
N GLY A 190 17.93 -15.45 -4.05
CA GLY A 190 18.86 -15.71 -2.94
C GLY A 190 19.37 -14.43 -2.27
N LEU A 191 19.72 -13.41 -3.06
CA LEU A 191 20.15 -12.10 -2.54
C LEU A 191 19.03 -11.45 -1.71
N THR A 192 17.81 -11.45 -2.24
CA THR A 192 16.65 -10.83 -1.58
C THR A 192 16.32 -11.53 -0.25
N PHE A 193 16.43 -12.86 -0.21
CA PHE A 193 16.27 -13.64 1.02
C PHE A 193 17.38 -13.35 2.03
N GLY A 194 18.64 -13.28 1.58
CA GLY A 194 19.78 -12.97 2.46
C GLY A 194 19.65 -11.61 3.13
N VAL A 195 19.22 -10.59 2.38
CA VAL A 195 18.96 -9.25 2.94
C VAL A 195 17.80 -9.28 3.93
N SER A 196 16.71 -10.00 3.61
CA SER A 196 15.56 -10.13 4.51
C SER A 196 15.92 -10.85 5.81
N TRP A 197 16.79 -11.86 5.72
CA TRP A 197 17.31 -12.59 6.87
C TRP A 197 18.15 -11.68 7.76
N LEU A 198 19.06 -10.89 7.18
CA LEU A 198 19.86 -9.91 7.93
C LEU A 198 18.97 -8.90 8.67
N MET A 199 17.95 -8.37 7.98
CA MET A 199 17.03 -7.39 8.57
C MET A 199 16.14 -7.99 9.66
N SER A 200 15.86 -9.29 9.60
CA SER A 200 15.12 -9.97 10.69
C SER A 200 15.92 -10.04 11.99
N ILE A 201 17.25 -9.92 11.95
CA ILE A 201 18.10 -10.00 13.15
C ILE A 201 18.12 -8.65 13.90
N THR A 202 17.90 -7.53 13.21
CA THR A 202 18.01 -6.18 13.79
C THR A 202 16.80 -5.74 14.62
N GLY A 203 15.71 -6.51 14.62
CA GLY A 203 14.46 -6.17 15.30
C GLY A 203 13.71 -4.98 14.68
N VAL A 204 12.46 -4.77 15.08
CA VAL A 204 11.57 -3.75 14.47
C VAL A 204 12.05 -2.33 14.78
N GLY A 205 12.42 -2.04 16.04
CA GLY A 205 12.96 -0.73 16.42
C GLY A 205 14.23 -0.33 15.68
N GLY A 206 15.11 -1.29 15.36
CA GLY A 206 16.30 -1.06 14.54
C GLY A 206 15.95 -0.69 13.09
N VAL A 207 14.94 -1.36 12.52
CA VAL A 207 14.43 -1.05 11.18
C VAL A 207 13.79 0.33 11.15
N THR A 208 12.98 0.68 12.15
CA THR A 208 12.32 2.00 12.24
C THR A 208 13.33 3.15 12.38
N ALA A 209 14.38 2.97 13.19
CA ALA A 209 15.45 3.95 13.36
C ALA A 209 16.26 4.20 12.07
N LEU A 210 16.49 3.16 11.27
CA LEU A 210 17.16 3.27 9.97
C LEU A 210 16.23 3.88 8.91
N THR A 211 14.95 3.54 8.96
CA THR A 211 13.93 3.95 8.00
C THR A 211 13.59 5.43 8.13
N GLY A 212 13.45 5.95 9.35
CA GLY A 212 13.09 7.36 9.60
C GLY A 212 13.88 8.39 8.77
N PRO A 213 15.23 8.40 8.82
CA PRO A 213 16.03 9.35 8.03
C PRO A 213 15.95 9.07 6.52
N LEU A 214 15.83 7.80 6.11
CA LEU A 214 15.74 7.42 4.71
C LEU A 214 14.43 7.92 4.07
N LEU A 215 13.32 7.80 4.81
CA LEU A 215 12.00 8.28 4.40
C LEU A 215 11.95 9.80 4.34
N GLY A 216 12.56 10.49 5.31
CA GLY A 216 12.63 11.95 5.30
C GLY A 216 13.25 12.53 4.03
N ILE A 217 14.20 11.82 3.41
CA ILE A 217 14.85 12.24 2.16
C ILE A 217 14.07 11.72 0.93
N CYS A 218 13.66 10.45 0.94
CA CYS A 218 13.01 9.84 -0.23
C CYS A 218 11.59 10.37 -0.48
N TYR A 219 10.78 10.58 0.56
CA TYR A 219 9.39 11.01 0.40
C TYR A 219 9.23 12.33 -0.34
N PRO A 220 9.92 13.44 0.02
CA PRO A 220 9.77 14.70 -0.71
C PRO A 220 10.23 14.57 -2.18
N LEU A 221 11.27 13.76 -2.45
CA LEU A 221 11.68 13.47 -3.83
C LEU A 221 10.60 12.73 -4.61
N LEU A 222 10.02 11.68 -4.03
CA LEU A 222 9.01 10.86 -4.70
C LEU A 222 7.69 11.61 -4.89
N LEU A 223 7.25 12.38 -3.90
CA LEU A 223 6.09 13.27 -4.01
C LEU A 223 6.32 14.34 -5.08
N GLY A 224 7.50 14.97 -5.11
CA GLY A 224 7.87 15.93 -6.14
C GLY A 224 7.86 15.31 -7.54
N TYR A 225 8.45 14.11 -7.70
CA TYR A 225 8.45 13.40 -8.97
C TYR A 225 7.03 13.02 -9.42
N ALA A 226 6.21 12.48 -8.53
CA ALA A 226 4.82 12.14 -8.80
C ALA A 226 4.00 13.39 -9.19
N ALA A 227 4.16 14.50 -8.48
CA ALA A 227 3.50 15.76 -8.78
C ALA A 227 3.93 16.30 -10.16
N VAL A 228 5.23 16.30 -10.47
CA VAL A 228 5.74 16.73 -11.78
C VAL A 228 5.18 15.85 -12.91
N GLN A 229 5.13 14.53 -12.72
CA GLN A 229 4.56 13.62 -13.72
C GLN A 229 3.05 13.85 -13.88
N MET A 230 2.31 14.02 -12.78
CA MET A 230 0.88 14.30 -12.82
C MET A 230 0.60 15.63 -13.53
N VAL A 231 1.37 16.67 -13.24
CA VAL A 231 1.28 17.97 -13.93
C VAL A 231 1.63 17.83 -15.41
N ARG A 232 2.70 17.10 -15.76
CA ARG A 232 3.11 16.89 -17.15
C ARG A 232 2.06 16.11 -17.95
N VAL A 233 1.46 15.08 -17.36
CA VAL A 233 0.36 14.32 -17.95
C VAL A 233 -0.89 15.20 -18.09
N GLY A 234 -1.27 15.94 -17.05
CA GLY A 234 -2.39 16.89 -17.09
C GLY A 234 -2.22 17.97 -18.15
N LEU A 235 -1.00 18.52 -18.30
CA LEU A 235 -0.67 19.49 -19.34
C LEU A 235 -0.76 18.87 -20.74
N ASN A 236 -0.26 17.65 -20.93
CA ASN A 236 -0.33 16.93 -22.19
C ASN A 236 -1.79 16.58 -22.57
N THR A 237 -2.63 16.15 -21.62
CA THR A 237 -4.06 15.90 -21.86
C THR A 237 -4.80 17.19 -22.23
N CYS A 238 -4.48 18.31 -21.58
CA CYS A 238 -5.00 19.64 -21.96
C CYS A 238 -4.53 20.08 -23.35
N ARG A 239 -3.27 19.81 -23.73
CA ARG A 239 -2.73 20.13 -25.06
C ARG A 239 -3.42 19.32 -26.15
N MET A 240 -3.67 18.02 -25.91
CA MET A 240 -4.41 17.14 -26.83
C MET A 240 -5.86 17.61 -27.01
N LYS A 241 -6.54 17.99 -25.93
CA LYS A 241 -7.89 18.58 -26.03
C LYS A 241 -7.91 19.90 -26.80
N LYS A 242 -6.92 20.77 -26.63
CA LYS A 242 -6.80 22.02 -27.42
C LYS A 242 -6.55 21.76 -28.90
N CYS A 243 -5.72 20.78 -29.27
CA CYS A 243 -5.53 20.40 -30.67
C CYS A 243 -6.82 19.83 -31.30
N GLN A 244 -7.55 18.97 -30.57
CA GLN A 244 -8.83 18.42 -31.03
C GLN A 244 -9.93 19.49 -31.14
N LEU A 245 -9.91 20.52 -30.28
CA LEU A 245 -10.83 21.65 -30.39
C LEU A 245 -10.49 22.58 -31.56
N LYS A 246 -9.20 22.77 -31.86
CA LYS A 246 -8.72 23.61 -32.97
C LYS A 246 -8.97 22.98 -34.34
N ASP A 247 -8.93 21.65 -34.44
CA ASP A 247 -9.30 20.91 -35.65
C ASP A 247 -10.82 20.98 -35.93
N LYS A 248 -11.66 20.98 -34.88
CA LYS A 248 -13.11 21.21 -35.00
C LYS A 248 -13.52 22.67 -35.26
N THR A 249 -12.62 23.64 -35.12
CA THR A 249 -12.87 25.07 -35.39
C THR A 249 -12.16 25.59 -36.62
N ALA A 250 -11.51 24.74 -37.42
CA ALA A 250 -11.12 25.09 -38.78
C ALA A 250 -12.40 25.05 -39.66
N PRO A 251 -12.95 26.20 -40.08
CA PRO A 251 -14.15 26.20 -40.90
C PRO A 251 -13.85 25.57 -42.27
N LEU A 252 -14.78 24.73 -42.70
CA LEU A 252 -15.11 24.48 -44.10
C LEU A 252 -15.23 25.83 -44.83
N GLN A 253 -14.17 26.26 -45.52
CA GLN A 253 -14.28 27.13 -46.69
C GLN A 253 -13.39 26.54 -47.79
N SER A 254 -13.99 25.61 -48.54
CA SER A 254 -13.81 25.46 -49.98
C SER A 254 -13.77 26.85 -50.62
N VAL A 255 -12.75 27.15 -51.42
CA VAL A 255 -12.84 27.00 -52.89
C VAL A 255 -14.13 27.62 -53.38
N ASP A 256 -14.05 28.93 -53.63
CA ASP A 256 -14.40 29.54 -54.90
C ASP A 256 -13.36 30.63 -55.20
#